data_AF-A0A925SLP4-F1
#
_entry.id   AF-A0A925SLP4-F1
#
_cell.length_a   1.000
_cell.length_b   1.000
_cell.length_c   1.000
_cell.angle_alpha   90.00
_cell.angle_beta   90.00
_cell.angle_gamma   90.00
#
_symmetry.space_group_name_H-M   'P 1'
#
loop_
_entity.id
_entity.type
_entity.pdbx_description
1 polymer ?
#
loop_
_entity_poly.entity_id
_entity_poly.type
_entity_poly.pdbx_seq_one_letter_code
_entity_poly.pdbx_strand_id
1 'polypeptide(L)' 'DRAVVRRPGSAPLEITREGAGIYVAAVRLDNRTLDRSWLRHAELAASTRLAFTMSETPTAWGRTTPPPQAAPLAP' A
#
# COMPACT_ATOMS: atom_id res chain seq x y z
N ASP A 1 -7.61 -10.90 7.89
CA ASP A 1 -6.44 -11.73 7.50
C ASP A 1 -5.13 -10.99 7.70
N ARG A 2 -4.02 -11.72 7.80
CA ARG A 2 -2.68 -11.18 8.12
C ARG A 2 -1.59 -11.92 7.36
N ALA A 3 -0.61 -11.18 6.87
CA ALA A 3 0.66 -11.67 6.34
C ALA A 3 1.83 -10.90 6.99
N VAL A 4 3.00 -11.54 7.13
CA VAL A 4 4.18 -10.91 7.71
C VAL A 4 5.38 -11.15 6.80
N VAL A 5 6.06 -10.06 6.42
CA VAL A 5 7.28 -10.10 5.61
C VAL A 5 8.48 -9.81 6.52
N ARG A 6 9.38 -10.79 6.65
CA ARG A 6 10.65 -10.61 7.36
C ARG A 6 11.64 -9.90 6.44
N ARG A 7 12.26 -8.83 6.94
CA ARG A 7 13.22 -8.01 6.21
C ARG A 7 14.61 -8.20 6.83
N PRO A 8 15.64 -8.60 6.07
CA PRO A 8 17.00 -8.64 6.59
C PRO A 8 17.42 -7.26 7.10
N GLY A 9 17.88 -7.16 8.35
CA GLY A 9 18.40 -5.91 8.92
C GLY A 9 17.34 -4.87 9.34
N SER A 10 16.05 -5.17 9.23
CA SER A 10 14.97 -4.25 9.62
C SER A 10 13.87 -4.97 10.40
N ALA A 11 13.00 -4.19 11.08
CA ALA A 11 11.79 -4.72 11.69
C ALA A 11 10.94 -5.51 10.67
N PRO A 12 10.13 -6.50 11.04
CA PRO A 12 9.20 -7.13 10.11
C PRO A 12 8.17 -6.11 9.58
N LEU A 13 7.67 -6.32 8.37
CA LEU A 13 6.52 -5.59 7.83
C LEU A 13 5.28 -6.46 8.01
N GLU A 14 4.32 -5.96 8.78
CA GLU A 14 3.02 -6.59 8.96
C GLU A 14 2.02 -6.06 7.92
N ILE A 15 1.37 -6.97 7.21
CA ILE A 15 0.33 -6.67 6.22
C ILE A 15 -0.99 -7.20 6.77
N THR A 16 -1.94 -6.32 7.02
CA THR A 16 -3.25 -6.69 7.57
C THR A 16 -4.36 -6.27 6.63
N ARG A 17 -5.45 -7.04 6.60
CA ARG A 17 -6.71 -6.59 6.02
C ARG A 17 -7.86 -6.71 7.00
N GLU A 18 -8.75 -5.73 6.94
CA GLU A 18 -10.05 -5.70 7.64
C GLU A 18 -11.19 -5.52 6.63
N GLY A 19 -12.39 -5.99 6.98
CA GLY A 19 -13.55 -5.98 6.08
C GLY A 19 -13.61 -7.20 5.15
N ALA A 20 -14.72 -7.28 4.41
CA ALA A 20 -15.01 -8.35 3.46
C ALA A 20 -14.80 -7.89 2.00
N GLY A 21 -14.83 -8.84 1.08
CA GLY A 21 -14.70 -8.56 -0.36
C GLY A 21 -13.27 -8.46 -0.88
N ILE A 22 -13.19 -8.17 -2.18
CA ILE A 22 -11.94 -8.20 -2.98
C ILE A 22 -11.42 -6.80 -3.34
N TYR A 23 -12.22 -5.75 -3.14
CA TYR A 23 -11.85 -4.39 -3.51
C TYR A 23 -11.18 -3.67 -2.35
N VAL A 24 -10.20 -2.85 -2.65
CA VAL A 24 -9.57 -1.96 -1.65
C VAL A 24 -10.43 -0.70 -1.51
N ALA A 25 -10.77 -0.34 -0.28
CA ALA A 25 -11.50 0.87 0.08
C ALA A 25 -10.59 1.94 0.68
N ALA A 26 -9.57 1.53 1.42
CA ALA A 26 -8.56 2.42 1.98
C ALA A 26 -7.27 1.65 2.29
N VAL A 27 -6.15 2.38 2.32
CA VAL A 27 -4.86 1.85 2.77
C VAL A 27 -4.22 2.81 3.76
N ARG A 28 -3.63 2.26 4.82
CA ARG A 28 -2.79 2.97 5.77
C ARG A 28 -1.40 2.35 5.82
N LEU A 29 -0.38 3.18 5.83
CA LEU A 29 1.00 2.79 6.09
C LEU A 29 1.43 3.41 7.42
N ASP A 30 1.53 2.56 8.44
CA ASP A 30 1.50 2.91 9.85
C ASP A 30 0.34 3.88 10.16
N ASN A 31 0.65 5.12 10.54
CA ASN A 31 -0.33 6.15 10.89
C ASN A 31 -0.77 7.02 9.72
N ARG A 32 -0.25 6.81 8.50
CA ARG A 32 -0.53 7.64 7.33
C ARG A 32 -1.54 6.99 6.39
N THR A 33 -2.57 7.74 6.01
CA THR A 33 -3.46 7.34 4.90
C THR A 33 -2.71 7.43 3.58
N LEU A 34 -2.93 6.46 2.70
CA LEU A 34 -2.41 6.44 1.34
C LEU A 34 -3.57 6.49 0.35
N ASP A 35 -3.66 7.56 -0.43
CA ASP A 35 -4.71 7.76 -1.45
C ASP A 35 -4.29 7.35 -2.86
N ARG A 36 -3.23 6.56 -2.96
CA ARG A 36 -2.61 6.11 -4.22
C ARG A 36 -2.40 4.60 -4.23
N SER A 37 -2.45 4.02 -5.43
CA SER A 37 -2.34 2.58 -5.67
C SER A 37 -0.90 2.06 -5.78
N TRP A 38 0.10 2.88 -5.42
CA TRP A 38 1.51 2.53 -5.50
C TRP A 38 2.29 3.02 -4.28
N LEU A 39 3.37 2.32 -3.98
CA LEU A 39 4.21 2.50 -2.80
C LEU A 39 5.65 2.72 -3.23
N ARG A 40 6.38 3.63 -2.55
CA ARG A 40 7.83 3.72 -2.72
C ARG A 40 8.52 2.72 -1.81
N HIS A 41 9.63 2.17 -2.27
CA HIS A 41 10.46 1.29 -1.45
C HIS A 41 10.88 1.96 -0.14
N ALA A 42 11.33 3.22 -0.19
CA ALA A 42 11.74 3.98 1.00
C ALA A 42 10.63 4.09 2.06
N GLU A 43 9.37 4.21 1.63
CA GLU A 43 8.24 4.27 2.55
C GLU A 43 8.00 2.92 3.22
N LEU A 44 8.02 1.83 2.45
CA LEU A 44 7.91 0.48 2.99
C LEU A 44 9.06 0.17 3.94
N ALA A 45 10.30 0.50 3.57
CA ALA A 45 11.49 0.27 4.39
C ALA A 45 11.41 0.98 5.76
N ALA A 46 10.85 2.18 5.80
CA ALA A 46 10.69 2.96 7.03
C ALA A 46 9.46 2.57 7.88
N SER A 47 8.57 1.73 7.36
CA SER A 47 7.29 1.42 8.00
C SER A 47 7.25 0.01 8.56
N THR A 48 6.34 -0.24 9.50
CA THR A 48 6.18 -1.56 10.13
C THR A 48 4.83 -2.21 9.86
N ARG A 49 3.83 -1.44 9.42
CA ARG A 49 2.49 -1.92 9.15
C ARG A 49 1.91 -1.34 7.86
N LEU A 50 1.35 -2.20 7.03
CA LEU A 50 0.52 -1.87 5.87
C LEU A 50 -0.87 -2.45 6.09
N ALA A 51 -1.87 -1.59 6.32
CA ALA A 51 -3.23 -1.98 6.62
C ALA A 51 -4.19 -1.65 5.48
N PHE A 52 -4.96 -2.64 5.04
CA PHE A 52 -5.98 -2.52 4.01
C PHE A 52 -7.37 -2.59 4.63
N THR A 53 -8.24 -1.65 4.26
CA THR A 53 -9.69 -1.73 4.48
C THR A 53 -10.32 -2.23 3.18
N MET A 54 -11.11 -3.30 3.27
CA MET A 54 -11.67 -4.02 2.12
C MET A 54 -13.17 -3.70 1.92
N SER A 55 -13.64 -3.85 0.69
CA SER A 55 -15.04 -3.68 0.29
C SER A 55 -15.49 -4.80 -0.65
N GLU A 56 -16.78 -5.14 -0.57
CA GLU A 56 -17.46 -6.07 -1.49
C GLU A 56 -17.74 -5.44 -2.85
N THR A 57 -17.80 -4.11 -2.92
CA THR A 57 -18.01 -3.34 -4.17
C THR A 57 -16.82 -2.44 -4.48
N PRO A 58 -16.58 -2.12 -5.78
CA PRO A 58 -15.53 -1.20 -6.17
C PRO A 58 -15.66 0.17 -5.50
N THR A 59 -14.53 0.78 -5.16
CA THR A 59 -14.47 2.13 -4.58
C THR A 59 -13.68 3.09 -5.49
N ALA A 60 -13.67 4.38 -5.14
CA ALA A 60 -12.89 5.39 -5.84
C ALA A 60 -11.41 5.46 -5.39
N TRP A 61 -10.99 4.64 -4.43
CA TRP A 61 -9.66 4.69 -3.85
C TRP A 61 -8.55 4.45 -4.89
N GLY A 62 -7.46 5.21 -4.79
CA GLY A 62 -6.25 4.98 -5.59
C GLY A 62 -6.37 5.31 -7.09
N ARG A 63 -7.48 5.93 -7.53
CA ARG A 63 -7.77 6.20 -8.95
C ARG A 63 -7.08 7.46 -9.51
N THR A 64 -6.74 8.43 -8.66
CA THR A 64 -6.39 9.79 -9.12
C THR A 64 -4.90 10.02 -9.35
N THR A 65 -4.03 9.29 -8.65
CA THR A 65 -2.58 9.49 -8.69
C THR A 65 -1.91 8.30 -9.37
N PRO A 66 -1.57 8.39 -10.68
CA PRO A 66 -0.87 7.32 -11.36
C PRO A 66 0.53 7.10 -10.77
N PRO A 67 1.13 5.91 -10.94
CA PRO A 67 2.53 5.70 -10.59
C PRO A 67 3.43 6.65 -11.38
N PRO A 68 4.62 7.00 -10.85
CA PRO A 68 5.61 7.76 -11.60
C PRO A 68 5.91 7.05 -12.91
N GLN A 69 5.82 7.78 -14.02
CA GLN A 69 6.26 7.28 -15.32
C GLN A 69 7.78 7.39 -15.41
N ALA A 70 8.40 6.47 -16.13
CA ALA A 70 9.81 6.65 -16.49
C ALA A 70 9.94 7.94 -17.30
N ALA A 71 10.95 8.75 -17.00
CA ALA A 71 11.28 9.89 -17.85
C ALA A 71 11.60 9.36 -19.26
N PRO A 72 11.18 10.05 -20.34
CA PRO A 72 11.61 9.68 -21.67
C PRO A 72 13.14 9.63 -21.69
N LEU A 73 13.71 8.61 -22.33
CA LEU A 73 15.13 8.59 -22.63
C LEU A 73 15.45 9.86 -23.41
N ALA A 74 16.34 10.69 -22.87
CA ALA A 74 16.87 11.82 -23.63
C ALA A 74 17.56 11.25 -24.90
N PRO A 75 17.35 11.87 -26.08
CA PRO A 75 17.96 11.41 -27.32
C PRO A 75 19.49 11.43 -27.28
#